data_AF-A0A6B3UJY1-F1
#
_entry.id   AF-A0A6B3UJY1-F1
#
_cell.length_a   1.000
_cell.length_b   1.000
_cell.length_c   1.000
_cell.angle_alpha   90.00
_cell.angle_beta   90.00
_cell.angle_gamma   90.00
#
_symmetry.space_group_name_H-M   'P 1'
#
loop_
_entity.id
_entity.type
_entity.pdbx_description
1 polymer ?
#
loop_
_entity_poly.entity_id
_entity_poly.type
_entity_poly.pdbx_seq_one_letter_code
_entity_poly.pdbx_strand_id
1 'polypeptide(L)'
;MAAVVMAAGAASAKAPDSFNLCDGYDAPTTRGDGVSFEAKMGGLFATYANYIVRRPVDPKASGVAACTAALADPKMKPEYWMRRASLLRARALHQLAGGDRAAALADLDQAYAQAPDPADLYFRRGMGAGIDLVRALVLRLGGDQAGAEALALKVFNERPYSSLAVNGAMVAAGPDARWETLEPMLKRFGELDPVVAELIFQSGVVDGRLQDTPELRSRLMPPEQLQLLGSLLPDAETQERMPPYREITPIDSEQGYISILSKKREGMVVRAFGNRSSILTAQEMSLLRAAELARFEGKRGLLILQRQDYIKFDAPNPQDARSDIQVVFTSQTGPEAKVDKAWRVMDADAIYLALSPLFPPKDRR
;
A
#
# COMPACT_ATOMS: atom_id res chain seq x y z
N MET A 1 -56.27 25.43 -33.36
CA MET A 1 -54.82 25.15 -33.24
C MET A 1 -54.60 24.42 -31.93
N ALA A 2 -54.27 23.12 -31.98
CA ALA A 2 -54.00 22.31 -30.79
C ALA A 2 -52.48 22.26 -30.57
N ALA A 3 -52.01 22.76 -29.42
CA ALA A 3 -50.61 22.73 -29.04
C ALA A 3 -50.28 21.38 -28.39
N VAL A 4 -49.42 20.60 -29.04
CA VAL A 4 -48.85 19.37 -28.48
C VAL A 4 -47.69 19.77 -27.57
N VAL A 5 -47.87 19.61 -26.26
CA VAL A 5 -46.77 19.72 -25.28
C VAL A 5 -46.07 18.38 -25.23
N MET A 6 -44.88 18.29 -25.82
CA MET A 6 -44.01 17.13 -25.62
C MET A 6 -43.37 17.20 -24.24
N ALA A 7 -43.80 16.34 -23.32
CA ALA A 7 -43.11 16.12 -22.06
C ALA A 7 -41.77 15.42 -22.36
N ALA A 8 -40.67 16.18 -22.34
CA ALA A 8 -39.34 15.60 -22.31
C ALA A 8 -39.21 14.81 -21.00
N GLY A 9 -39.26 13.48 -21.10
CA GLY A 9 -38.98 12.60 -19.96
C GLY A 9 -37.59 12.95 -19.44
N ALA A 10 -37.51 13.38 -18.18
CA ALA A 10 -36.23 13.61 -17.53
C ALA A 10 -35.45 12.31 -17.59
N ALA A 11 -34.39 12.28 -18.42
CA ALA A 11 -33.42 11.20 -18.39
C ALA A 11 -32.95 11.11 -16.93
N SER A 12 -33.30 10.01 -16.25
CA SER A 12 -32.86 9.78 -14.89
C SER A 12 -31.34 9.66 -14.95
N ALA A 13 -30.65 10.75 -14.61
CA ALA A 13 -29.21 10.72 -14.41
C ALA A 13 -28.96 9.57 -13.42
N LYS A 14 -28.22 8.55 -13.88
CA LYS A 14 -27.81 7.44 -13.02
C LYS A 14 -27.13 8.08 -11.82
N ALA A 15 -27.71 7.90 -10.64
CA ALA A 15 -27.14 8.45 -9.41
C ALA A 15 -25.66 8.07 -9.36
N PRO A 16 -24.76 9.01 -9.02
CA PRO A 16 -23.34 8.72 -9.00
C PRO A 16 -23.06 7.53 -8.09
N ASP A 17 -22.12 6.68 -8.50
CA ASP A 17 -21.82 5.44 -7.79
C ASP A 17 -21.23 5.77 -6.40
N SER A 18 -22.07 5.62 -5.37
CA SER A 18 -21.74 5.97 -3.98
C SER A 18 -20.50 5.24 -3.46
N PHE A 19 -20.22 4.05 -4.00
CA PHE A 19 -19.03 3.27 -3.71
C PHE A 19 -17.75 3.98 -4.17
N ASN A 20 -17.72 4.42 -5.42
CA ASN A 20 -16.54 5.09 -5.96
C ASN A 20 -16.30 6.45 -5.29
N LEU A 21 -17.36 7.19 -5.01
CA LEU A 21 -17.27 8.45 -4.26
C LEU A 21 -16.84 8.26 -2.80
N CYS A 22 -17.05 7.08 -2.24
CA CYS A 22 -16.63 6.76 -0.87
C CYS A 22 -15.16 6.37 -0.80
N ASP A 23 -14.75 5.26 -1.45
CA ASP A 23 -13.43 4.69 -1.22
C ASP A 23 -12.62 4.43 -2.49
N GLY A 24 -13.18 4.79 -3.65
CA GLY A 24 -12.51 4.76 -4.93
C GLY A 24 -12.63 3.44 -5.66
N TYR A 25 -13.18 2.39 -5.05
CA TYR A 25 -13.47 1.12 -5.73
C TYR A 25 -14.87 1.12 -6.33
N ASP A 26 -15.11 0.28 -7.33
CA ASP A 26 -16.42 0.11 -7.95
C ASP A 26 -17.41 -0.62 -7.03
N ALA A 27 -18.70 -0.54 -7.33
CA ALA A 27 -19.74 -1.23 -6.56
C ALA A 27 -19.56 -2.77 -6.54
N PRO A 28 -19.90 -3.45 -5.43
CA PRO A 28 -19.99 -4.91 -5.38
C PRO A 28 -20.96 -5.44 -6.43
N THR A 29 -20.77 -6.70 -6.82
CA THR A 29 -21.69 -7.39 -7.73
C THR A 29 -22.06 -8.76 -7.20
N THR A 30 -22.77 -9.55 -8.01
CA THR A 30 -23.11 -10.93 -7.67
C THR A 30 -21.90 -11.85 -7.55
N ARG A 31 -20.73 -11.47 -8.08
CA ARG A 31 -19.55 -12.34 -8.19
C ARG A 31 -18.33 -11.87 -7.39
N GLY A 32 -18.40 -10.70 -6.76
CA GLY A 32 -17.28 -10.14 -6.03
C GLY A 32 -17.70 -8.93 -5.20
N ASP A 33 -16.92 -8.65 -4.16
CA ASP A 33 -17.13 -7.55 -3.22
C ASP A 33 -16.56 -6.22 -3.74
N GLY A 34 -15.81 -6.24 -4.85
CA GLY A 34 -15.18 -5.06 -5.45
C GLY A 34 -13.88 -4.62 -4.77
N VAL A 35 -13.41 -5.34 -3.75
CA VAL A 35 -12.17 -5.02 -3.00
C VAL A 35 -11.24 -6.23 -2.88
N SER A 36 -11.78 -7.42 -2.65
CA SER A 36 -11.05 -8.69 -2.60
C SER A 36 -11.13 -9.43 -3.94
N PHE A 37 -12.31 -9.41 -4.57
CA PHE A 37 -12.54 -10.04 -5.88
C PHE A 37 -13.39 -9.14 -6.77
N GLU A 38 -13.06 -9.09 -8.06
CA GLU A 38 -13.82 -8.31 -9.02
C GLU A 38 -15.12 -9.01 -9.42
N ALA A 39 -16.07 -8.17 -9.80
CA ALA A 39 -17.28 -8.51 -10.50
C ALA A 39 -17.01 -9.11 -11.88
N LYS A 40 -16.91 -10.44 -12.05
CA LYS A 40 -16.86 -10.98 -13.43
C LYS A 40 -18.13 -10.49 -14.17
N MET A 41 -18.03 -9.71 -15.24
CA MET A 41 -19.15 -9.58 -16.18
C MET A 41 -19.15 -10.79 -17.12
N GLY A 42 -20.29 -11.47 -17.25
CA GLY A 42 -20.42 -12.63 -18.12
C GLY A 42 -20.50 -12.21 -19.59
N GLY A 43 -19.61 -12.74 -20.43
CA GLY A 43 -19.63 -12.60 -21.88
C GLY A 43 -18.39 -13.23 -22.52
N LEU A 44 -18.47 -13.64 -23.79
CA LEU A 44 -17.35 -14.19 -24.58
C LEU A 44 -16.17 -13.22 -24.76
N PHE A 45 -16.34 -11.96 -24.33
CA PHE A 45 -15.30 -10.92 -24.27
C PHE A 45 -14.94 -10.56 -22.83
N ALA A 46 -14.99 -11.53 -21.90
CA ALA A 46 -14.51 -11.39 -20.53
C ALA A 46 -13.00 -11.09 -20.53
N THR A 47 -12.68 -9.85 -20.84
CA THR A 47 -11.36 -9.25 -20.73
C THR A 47 -11.00 -9.27 -19.25
N TYR A 48 -10.15 -10.22 -18.88
CA TYR A 48 -9.26 -10.25 -17.72
C TYR A 48 -9.75 -9.69 -16.35
N ALA A 49 -11.04 -9.78 -16.04
CA ALA A 49 -11.72 -10.12 -14.78
C ALA A 49 -11.12 -9.90 -13.35
N ASN A 50 -10.01 -9.19 -13.09
CA ASN A 50 -9.41 -9.21 -11.73
C ASN A 50 -8.68 -7.93 -11.28
N TYR A 51 -9.11 -6.77 -11.77
CA TYR A 51 -8.33 -5.55 -11.66
C TYR A 51 -9.01 -4.54 -10.73
N ILE A 52 -8.65 -4.61 -9.45
CA ILE A 52 -9.27 -3.80 -8.39
C ILE A 52 -8.52 -2.48 -8.30
N VAL A 53 -9.00 -1.49 -9.05
CA VAL A 53 -8.42 -0.14 -9.08
C VAL A 53 -9.07 0.74 -8.04
N ARG A 54 -8.30 1.10 -7.01
CA ARG A 54 -8.68 2.22 -6.15
C ARG A 54 -8.43 3.53 -6.88
N ARG A 55 -9.50 4.24 -7.25
CA ARG A 55 -9.38 5.62 -7.72
C ARG A 55 -8.98 6.52 -6.54
N PRO A 56 -8.13 7.54 -6.73
CA PRO A 56 -7.88 8.52 -5.69
C PRO A 56 -9.20 9.15 -5.24
N VAL A 57 -9.45 9.14 -3.93
CA VAL A 57 -10.57 9.84 -3.32
C VAL A 57 -10.01 11.01 -2.52
N ASP A 58 -10.62 12.17 -2.70
CA ASP A 58 -10.37 13.36 -1.90
C ASP A 58 -11.20 13.30 -0.61
N PRO A 59 -10.59 13.12 0.57
CA PRO A 59 -11.32 13.06 1.83
C PRO A 59 -11.97 14.40 2.16
N LYS A 60 -13.31 14.43 2.10
CA LYS A 60 -14.14 15.59 2.45
C LYS A 60 -15.41 15.20 3.18
N ALA A 61 -16.02 16.13 3.91
CA ALA A 61 -17.25 15.89 4.68
C ALA A 61 -18.40 15.32 3.83
N SER A 62 -18.52 15.71 2.56
CA SER A 62 -19.56 15.18 1.66
C SER A 62 -19.41 13.68 1.35
N GLY A 63 -18.20 13.11 1.50
CA GLY A 63 -17.96 11.69 1.30
C GLY A 63 -18.58 10.80 2.39
N VAL A 64 -18.88 11.35 3.57
CA VAL A 64 -19.58 10.61 4.65
C VAL A 64 -20.95 10.10 4.17
N ALA A 65 -21.68 10.94 3.41
CA ALA A 65 -22.97 10.57 2.83
C ALA A 65 -22.83 9.47 1.77
N ALA A 66 -21.80 9.55 0.92
CA ALA A 66 -21.51 8.53 -0.09
C ALA A 66 -21.20 7.18 0.56
N CYS A 67 -20.32 7.15 1.58
CA CYS A 67 -20.01 5.93 2.30
C CYS A 67 -21.21 5.34 3.05
N THR A 68 -22.04 6.20 3.65
CA THR A 68 -23.26 5.76 4.34
C THR A 68 -24.27 5.14 3.36
N ALA A 69 -24.44 5.74 2.18
CA ALA A 69 -25.26 5.17 1.12
C ALA A 69 -24.70 3.83 0.61
N ALA A 70 -23.37 3.74 0.40
CA ALA A 70 -22.71 2.51 -0.04
C ALA A 70 -22.85 1.37 0.98
N LEU A 71 -22.72 1.68 2.28
CA LEU A 71 -22.90 0.71 3.37
C LEU A 71 -24.35 0.20 3.49
N ALA A 72 -25.33 1.03 3.10
CA ALA A 72 -26.76 0.68 3.11
C ALA A 72 -27.24 0.06 1.78
N ASP A 73 -26.40 0.01 0.75
CA ASP A 73 -26.78 -0.49 -0.57
C ASP A 73 -27.12 -1.99 -0.51
N PRO A 74 -28.24 -2.46 -1.08
CA PRO A 74 -28.62 -3.87 -1.08
C PRO A 74 -27.61 -4.83 -1.73
N LYS A 75 -26.69 -4.33 -2.56
CA LYS A 75 -25.57 -5.12 -3.10
C LYS A 75 -24.54 -5.48 -2.04
N MET A 76 -24.56 -4.79 -0.90
CA MET A 76 -23.62 -4.99 0.20
C MET A 76 -23.98 -6.22 1.01
N LYS A 77 -23.64 -7.40 0.50
CA LYS A 77 -24.00 -8.68 1.14
C LYS A 77 -23.28 -8.89 2.48
N PRO A 78 -23.86 -9.67 3.42
CA PRO A 78 -23.25 -9.96 4.71
C PRO A 78 -21.82 -10.50 4.61
N GLU A 79 -21.56 -11.43 3.68
CA GLU A 79 -20.27 -12.10 3.46
C GLU A 79 -19.15 -11.20 2.93
N TYR A 80 -19.48 -10.01 2.41
CA TYR A 80 -18.51 -9.04 1.86
C TYR A 80 -17.89 -8.18 2.98
N TRP A 81 -17.36 -8.85 4.00
CA TRP A 81 -16.84 -8.22 5.21
C TRP A 81 -15.65 -7.29 4.91
N MET A 82 -14.75 -7.67 4.00
CA MET A 82 -13.58 -6.87 3.63
C MET A 82 -13.99 -5.56 2.95
N ARG A 83 -15.00 -5.62 2.08
CA ARG A 83 -15.61 -4.43 1.47
C ARG A 83 -16.21 -3.51 2.53
N ARG A 84 -16.94 -4.07 3.50
CA ARG A 84 -17.51 -3.28 4.60
C ARG A 84 -16.42 -2.59 5.42
N ALA A 85 -15.33 -3.30 5.74
CA ALA A 85 -14.17 -2.73 6.42
C ALA A 85 -13.53 -1.57 5.63
N SER A 86 -13.37 -1.73 4.30
CA SER A 86 -12.87 -0.68 3.41
C SER A 86 -13.73 0.58 3.44
N LEU A 87 -15.06 0.42 3.30
CA LEU A 87 -16.00 1.54 3.30
C LEU A 87 -16.03 2.27 4.65
N LEU A 88 -15.96 1.53 5.76
CA LEU A 88 -15.87 2.11 7.11
C LEU A 88 -14.56 2.88 7.31
N ARG A 89 -13.42 2.30 6.88
CA ARG A 89 -12.11 2.99 6.92
C ARG A 89 -12.13 4.28 6.09
N ALA A 90 -12.75 4.26 4.90
CA ALA A 90 -12.89 5.44 4.08
C ALA A 90 -13.84 6.49 4.70
N ARG A 91 -14.96 6.06 5.29
CA ARG A 91 -15.89 6.95 6.00
C ARG A 91 -15.20 7.63 7.18
N ALA A 92 -14.33 6.92 7.91
CA ALA A 92 -13.51 7.50 8.97
C ALA A 92 -12.59 8.62 8.46
N LEU A 93 -11.94 8.45 7.30
CA LEU A 93 -11.15 9.53 6.67
C LEU A 93 -12.02 10.75 6.31
N HIS A 94 -13.22 10.51 5.79
CA HIS A 94 -14.17 11.59 5.47
C HIS A 94 -14.70 12.32 6.71
N GLN A 95 -14.97 11.60 7.79
CA GLN A 95 -15.36 12.17 9.09
C GLN A 95 -14.22 12.99 9.69
N LEU A 96 -12.99 12.46 9.63
CA LEU A 96 -11.81 13.18 10.07
C LEU A 96 -11.58 14.46 9.28
N ALA A 97 -11.76 14.43 7.96
CA ALA A 97 -11.73 15.63 7.11
C ALA A 97 -12.84 16.64 7.47
N GLY A 98 -13.97 16.17 8.00
CA GLY A 98 -15.04 17.00 8.57
C GLY A 98 -14.81 17.45 10.02
N GLY A 99 -13.69 17.06 10.64
CA GLY A 99 -13.37 17.38 12.05
C GLY A 99 -14.02 16.46 13.08
N ASP A 100 -14.79 15.44 12.68
CA ASP A 100 -15.47 14.53 13.60
C ASP A 100 -14.57 13.32 13.95
N ARG A 101 -13.63 13.57 14.88
CA ARG A 101 -12.68 12.56 15.35
C ARG A 101 -13.36 11.40 16.08
N ALA A 102 -14.43 11.67 16.82
CA ALA A 102 -15.11 10.65 17.61
C ALA A 102 -15.83 9.66 16.70
N ALA A 103 -16.54 10.15 15.68
CA ALA A 103 -17.14 9.30 14.68
C ALA A 103 -16.08 8.50 13.92
N ALA A 104 -14.95 9.13 13.56
CA ALA A 104 -13.87 8.46 12.84
C ALA A 104 -13.32 7.26 13.62
N LEU A 105 -13.10 7.40 14.94
CA LEU A 105 -12.67 6.28 15.79
C LEU A 105 -13.71 5.17 15.84
N ALA A 106 -15.00 5.51 15.98
CA ALA A 106 -16.08 4.54 16.01
C ALA A 106 -16.17 3.73 14.70
N ASP A 107 -15.99 4.38 13.55
CA ASP A 107 -15.95 3.71 12.25
C ASP A 107 -14.74 2.77 12.12
N LEU A 108 -13.58 3.16 12.64
CA LEU A 108 -12.39 2.30 12.63
C LEU A 108 -12.55 1.08 13.56
N ASP A 109 -13.22 1.23 14.70
CA ASP A 109 -13.59 0.11 15.57
C ASP A 109 -14.54 -0.85 14.85
N GLN A 110 -15.56 -0.32 14.17
CA GLN A 110 -16.46 -1.13 13.36
C GLN A 110 -15.75 -1.82 12.19
N ALA A 111 -14.78 -1.15 11.56
CA ALA A 111 -13.98 -1.71 10.47
C ALA A 111 -13.15 -2.90 10.95
N TYR A 112 -12.51 -2.79 12.11
CA TYR A 112 -11.78 -3.90 12.74
C TYR A 112 -12.70 -5.06 13.09
N ALA A 113 -13.89 -4.78 13.63
CA ALA A 113 -14.87 -5.79 13.99
C ALA A 113 -15.46 -6.55 12.77
N GLN A 114 -15.21 -6.10 11.53
CA GLN A 114 -15.61 -6.87 10.34
C GLN A 114 -14.71 -8.08 10.08
N ALA A 115 -13.47 -8.08 10.57
CA ALA A 115 -12.54 -9.16 10.29
C ALA A 115 -13.01 -10.46 10.97
N PRO A 116 -13.22 -11.55 10.20
CA PRO A 116 -13.59 -12.85 10.78
C PRO A 116 -12.51 -13.38 11.72
N ASP A 117 -11.25 -13.11 11.38
CA ASP A 117 -10.08 -13.38 12.21
C ASP A 117 -9.14 -12.17 12.16
N PRO A 118 -9.15 -11.29 13.18
CA PRO A 118 -8.22 -10.17 13.26
C PRO A 118 -6.74 -10.58 13.40
N ALA A 119 -6.45 -11.85 13.72
CA ALA A 119 -5.07 -12.36 13.80
C ALA A 119 -4.55 -12.86 12.45
N ASP A 120 -5.43 -13.04 11.45
CA ASP A 120 -5.05 -13.45 10.10
C ASP A 120 -3.93 -12.56 9.55
N LEU A 121 -2.93 -13.21 8.96
CA LEU A 121 -1.71 -12.55 8.52
C LEU A 121 -1.97 -11.53 7.41
N TYR A 122 -2.86 -11.86 6.46
CA TYR A 122 -3.17 -11.01 5.32
C TYR A 122 -4.06 -9.83 5.73
N PHE A 123 -5.04 -10.06 6.62
CA PHE A 123 -5.81 -8.99 7.21
C PHE A 123 -4.91 -8.00 7.96
N ARG A 124 -4.08 -8.48 8.90
CA ARG A 124 -3.21 -7.60 9.71
C ARG A 124 -2.30 -6.74 8.84
N ARG A 125 -1.64 -7.34 7.84
CA ARG A 125 -0.69 -6.62 6.96
C ARG A 125 -1.35 -5.75 5.89
N GLY A 126 -2.58 -6.06 5.50
CA GLY A 126 -3.35 -5.31 4.50
C GLY A 126 -4.30 -4.33 5.16
N MET A 127 -5.58 -4.73 5.23
CA MET A 127 -6.67 -3.86 5.70
C MET A 127 -6.45 -3.38 7.15
N GLY A 128 -6.01 -4.26 8.05
CA GLY A 128 -5.72 -3.96 9.46
C GLY A 128 -4.67 -2.85 9.61
N ALA A 129 -3.51 -3.01 8.97
CA ALA A 129 -2.47 -1.98 8.95
C ALA A 129 -3.01 -0.63 8.43
N GLY A 130 -3.82 -0.65 7.38
CA GLY A 130 -4.46 0.58 6.89
C GLY A 130 -5.45 1.20 7.89
N ILE A 131 -6.21 0.40 8.64
CA ILE A 131 -7.09 0.91 9.72
C ILE A 131 -6.24 1.54 10.84
N ASP A 132 -5.16 0.87 11.24
CA ASP A 132 -4.23 1.38 12.27
C ASP A 132 -3.55 2.69 11.85
N LEU A 133 -3.18 2.85 10.57
CA LEU A 133 -2.62 4.10 10.06
C LEU A 133 -3.63 5.27 10.13
N VAL A 134 -4.90 5.02 9.76
CA VAL A 134 -5.94 6.06 9.91
C VAL A 134 -6.18 6.37 11.39
N ARG A 135 -6.21 5.34 12.26
CA ARG A 135 -6.35 5.53 13.70
C ARG A 135 -5.21 6.36 14.28
N ALA A 136 -3.96 6.05 13.91
CA ALA A 136 -2.79 6.83 14.30
C ALA A 136 -2.92 8.30 13.89
N LEU A 137 -3.40 8.58 12.68
CA LEU A 137 -3.68 9.95 12.24
C LEU A 137 -4.77 10.62 13.09
N VAL A 138 -5.88 9.92 13.40
CA VAL A 138 -6.95 10.46 14.26
C VAL A 138 -6.41 10.78 15.66
N LEU A 139 -5.61 9.90 16.25
CA LEU A 139 -4.99 10.10 17.57
C LEU A 139 -4.05 11.30 17.57
N ARG A 140 -3.19 11.43 16.55
CA ARG A 140 -2.28 12.57 16.42
C ARG A 140 -3.03 13.89 16.31
N LEU A 141 -4.01 13.97 15.41
CA LEU A 141 -4.89 15.15 15.30
C LEU A 141 -5.75 15.34 16.56
N GLY A 142 -5.89 14.27 17.36
CA GLY A 142 -6.42 14.21 18.73
C GLY A 142 -5.61 14.95 19.79
N GLY A 143 -4.30 15.11 19.55
CA GLY A 143 -3.31 15.49 20.56
C GLY A 143 -2.65 14.30 21.27
N ASP A 144 -3.06 13.07 20.96
CA ASP A 144 -2.43 11.83 21.48
C ASP A 144 -1.29 11.38 20.56
N GLN A 145 -0.18 12.11 20.63
CA GLN A 145 1.02 11.84 19.84
C GLN A 145 1.64 10.48 20.20
N ALA A 146 1.64 10.10 21.47
CA ALA A 146 2.22 8.83 21.92
C ALA A 146 1.43 7.62 21.38
N GLY A 147 0.10 7.67 21.42
CA GLY A 147 -0.76 6.64 20.84
C GLY A 147 -0.60 6.54 19.32
N ALA A 148 -0.47 7.68 18.63
CA ALA A 148 -0.21 7.71 17.20
C ALA A 148 1.13 7.06 16.82
N GLU A 149 2.21 7.39 17.53
CA GLU A 149 3.53 6.79 17.33
C GLU A 149 3.52 5.29 17.57
N ALA A 150 2.83 4.81 18.62
CA ALA A 150 2.75 3.39 18.93
C ALA A 150 2.08 2.59 17.80
N LEU A 151 0.99 3.11 17.23
CA LEU A 151 0.31 2.48 16.10
C LEU A 151 1.13 2.57 14.80
N ALA A 152 1.78 3.70 14.53
CA ALA A 152 2.68 3.83 13.39
C ALA A 152 3.85 2.84 13.47
N LEU A 153 4.48 2.69 14.64
CA LEU A 153 5.55 1.71 14.88
C LEU A 153 5.05 0.28 14.73
N LYS A 154 3.83 -0.03 15.18
CA LYS A 154 3.21 -1.34 14.95
C LYS A 154 3.14 -1.65 13.45
N VAL A 155 2.59 -0.72 12.64
CA VAL A 155 2.48 -0.91 11.18
C VAL A 155 3.86 -1.03 10.51
N PHE A 156 4.81 -0.18 10.92
CA PHE A 156 6.20 -0.26 10.46
C PHE A 156 6.82 -1.63 10.74
N ASN A 157 6.64 -2.17 11.95
CA ASN A 157 7.18 -3.47 12.35
C ASN A 157 6.47 -4.63 11.65
N GLU A 158 5.20 -4.48 11.30
CA GLU A 158 4.49 -5.46 10.48
C GLU A 158 5.04 -5.45 9.04
N ARG A 159 5.36 -4.31 8.44
CA ARG A 159 5.82 -4.23 7.04
C ARG A 159 7.11 -3.41 6.84
N PRO A 160 8.23 -3.81 7.46
CA PRO A 160 9.46 -3.02 7.38
C PRO A 160 10.08 -3.01 5.98
N TYR A 161 9.62 -3.86 5.07
CA TYR A 161 10.21 -4.02 3.73
C TYR A 161 9.33 -3.47 2.60
N SER A 162 8.20 -2.83 2.92
CA SER A 162 7.39 -2.08 1.96
C SER A 162 7.65 -0.59 2.13
N SER A 163 8.18 0.09 1.11
CA SER A 163 8.45 1.53 1.21
C SER A 163 7.15 2.33 1.37
N LEU A 164 6.05 1.85 0.79
CA LEU A 164 4.74 2.49 0.96
C LEU A 164 4.25 2.39 2.40
N ALA A 165 4.37 1.21 3.03
CA ALA A 165 3.96 1.03 4.42
C ALA A 165 4.83 1.84 5.40
N VAL A 166 6.15 1.86 5.17
CA VAL A 166 7.09 2.69 5.94
C VAL A 166 6.72 4.18 5.81
N ASN A 167 6.46 4.66 4.59
CA ASN A 167 6.05 6.04 4.34
C ASN A 167 4.69 6.36 5.00
N GLY A 168 3.71 5.46 4.88
CA GLY A 168 2.40 5.60 5.54
C GLY A 168 2.53 5.71 7.05
N ALA A 169 3.38 4.89 7.68
CA ALA A 169 3.67 4.96 9.11
C ALA A 169 4.31 6.30 9.50
N MET A 170 5.27 6.81 8.72
CA MET A 170 5.87 8.13 8.96
C MET A 170 4.85 9.27 8.87
N VAL A 171 3.98 9.26 7.85
CA VAL A 171 2.91 10.27 7.68
C VAL A 171 1.91 10.22 8.83
N ALA A 172 1.57 9.01 9.30
CA ALA A 172 0.67 8.82 10.43
C ALA A 172 1.29 9.31 11.75
N ALA A 173 2.55 8.97 12.00
CA ALA A 173 3.33 9.45 13.15
C ALA A 173 3.46 10.98 13.14
N GLY A 174 3.58 11.59 11.96
CA GLY A 174 3.55 13.04 11.77
C GLY A 174 4.84 13.77 12.14
N PRO A 175 4.87 15.09 11.90
CA PRO A 175 6.07 15.91 12.06
C PRO A 175 6.54 15.97 13.51
N ASP A 176 5.62 15.97 14.46
CA ASP A 176 5.96 16.10 15.88
C ASP A 176 6.38 14.78 16.52
N ALA A 177 6.50 13.71 15.74
CA ALA A 177 6.95 12.43 16.24
C ALA A 177 8.38 12.50 16.79
N ARG A 178 8.58 11.78 17.90
CA ARG A 178 9.88 11.63 18.54
C ARG A 178 10.90 11.00 17.59
N TRP A 179 12.16 11.41 17.75
CA TRP A 179 13.24 10.94 16.91
C TRP A 179 13.42 9.42 17.00
N GLU A 180 13.27 8.85 18.19
CA GLU A 180 13.36 7.41 18.43
C GLU A 180 12.30 6.61 17.66
N THR A 181 11.18 7.25 17.32
CA THR A 181 10.13 6.68 16.47
C THR A 181 10.47 6.84 14.99
N LEU A 182 10.93 8.03 14.57
CA LEU A 182 11.16 8.34 13.15
C LEU A 182 12.46 7.77 12.59
N GLU A 183 13.53 7.74 13.37
CA GLU A 183 14.86 7.27 12.94
C GLU A 183 14.83 5.87 12.30
N PRO A 184 14.27 4.83 12.94
CA PRO A 184 14.24 3.50 12.32
C PRO A 184 13.42 3.47 11.02
N MET A 185 12.33 4.26 10.94
CA MET A 185 11.50 4.35 9.74
C MET A 185 12.25 5.04 8.60
N LEU A 186 12.88 6.19 8.87
CA LEU A 186 13.69 6.94 7.91
C LEU A 186 14.86 6.11 7.38
N LYS A 187 15.61 5.47 8.29
CA LYS A 187 16.72 4.60 7.92
C LYS A 187 16.24 3.50 6.98
N ARG A 188 15.16 2.81 7.36
CA ARG A 188 14.58 1.75 6.52
C ARG A 188 14.07 2.29 5.18
N PHE A 189 13.48 3.49 5.16
CA PHE A 189 13.01 4.09 3.92
C PHE A 189 14.18 4.39 2.97
N GLY A 190 15.30 4.91 3.48
CA GLY A 190 16.52 5.13 2.67
C GLY A 190 17.20 3.83 2.20
N GLU A 191 17.11 2.75 2.97
CA GLU A 191 17.54 1.42 2.52
C GLU A 191 16.69 0.93 1.33
N LEU A 192 15.37 1.17 1.38
CA LEU A 192 14.41 0.71 0.36
C LEU A 192 14.35 1.60 -0.88
N ASP A 193 14.54 2.91 -0.73
CA ASP A 193 14.37 3.91 -1.77
C ASP A 193 15.64 4.79 -1.91
N PRO A 194 16.40 4.63 -3.01
CA PRO A 194 17.60 5.42 -3.26
C PRO A 194 17.38 6.93 -3.35
N VAL A 195 16.20 7.40 -3.79
CA VAL A 195 15.88 8.82 -3.88
C VAL A 195 15.72 9.39 -2.47
N VAL A 196 15.04 8.66 -1.60
CA VAL A 196 14.88 9.05 -0.19
C VAL A 196 16.21 9.00 0.56
N ALA A 197 17.06 8.01 0.28
CA ALA A 197 18.39 7.98 0.87
C ALA A 197 19.23 9.22 0.54
N GLU A 198 19.13 9.74 -0.68
CA GLU A 198 19.82 10.94 -1.07
C GLU A 198 19.30 12.16 -0.30
N LEU A 199 17.97 12.27 -0.13
CA LEU A 199 17.35 13.31 0.69
C LEU A 199 17.78 13.23 2.18
N ILE A 200 17.82 12.02 2.73
CA ILE A 200 18.30 11.73 4.09
C ILE A 200 19.78 12.10 4.25
N PHE A 201 20.61 11.75 3.27
CA PHE A 201 22.03 12.10 3.30
C PHE A 201 22.24 13.62 3.23
N GLN A 202 21.57 14.30 2.31
CA GLN A 202 21.67 15.76 2.13
C GLN A 202 21.18 16.55 3.34
N SER A 203 20.32 15.97 4.18
CA SER A 203 19.80 16.62 5.38
C SER A 203 20.57 16.32 6.66
N GLY A 204 21.67 15.55 6.60
CA GLY A 204 22.48 15.26 7.77
C GLY A 204 21.80 14.33 8.78
N VAL A 205 20.78 13.57 8.35
CA VAL A 205 20.09 12.57 9.18
C VAL A 205 21.06 11.54 9.75
N VAL A 206 22.00 11.11 8.90
CA VAL A 206 23.00 10.10 9.26
C VAL A 206 23.90 10.58 10.40
N ASP A 207 24.03 11.89 10.59
CA ASP A 207 24.85 12.52 11.63
C ASP A 207 24.03 12.92 12.87
N GLY A 208 22.76 12.50 12.97
CA GLY A 208 21.87 12.83 14.10
C GLY A 208 21.36 14.28 14.13
N ARG A 209 21.56 15.05 13.05
CA ARG A 209 21.22 16.48 12.98
C ARG A 209 19.80 16.77 12.49
N LEU A 210 18.99 15.74 12.25
CA LEU A 210 17.65 15.92 11.68
C LEU A 210 16.75 16.77 12.60
N GLN A 211 16.95 16.69 13.92
CA GLN A 211 16.23 17.52 14.89
C GLN A 211 16.42 19.03 14.65
N ASP A 212 17.51 19.43 13.99
CA ASP A 212 17.86 20.84 13.75
C ASP A 212 17.29 21.39 12.43
N THR A 213 16.50 20.60 11.67
CA THR A 213 16.02 20.98 10.32
C THR A 213 14.48 20.95 10.20
N PRO A 214 13.76 21.91 10.83
CA PRO A 214 12.30 21.99 10.76
C PRO A 214 11.76 22.10 9.32
N GLU A 215 12.53 22.68 8.40
CA GLU A 215 12.17 22.77 6.97
C GLU A 215 12.09 21.39 6.33
N LEU A 216 13.00 20.47 6.66
CA LEU A 216 12.96 19.11 6.11
C LEU A 216 11.73 18.35 6.60
N ARG A 217 11.45 18.46 7.91
CA ARG A 217 10.27 17.86 8.52
C ARG A 217 8.98 18.30 7.82
N SER A 218 8.88 19.58 7.45
CA SER A 218 7.75 20.11 6.68
C SER A 218 7.70 19.61 5.23
N ARG A 219 8.86 19.37 4.58
CA ARG A 219 8.94 18.83 3.21
C ARG A 219 8.61 17.35 3.13
N LEU A 220 9.00 16.57 4.14
CA LEU A 220 8.69 15.15 4.22
C LEU A 220 7.21 14.90 4.55
N MET A 221 6.53 15.86 5.16
CA MET A 221 5.15 15.73 5.63
C MET A 221 4.31 16.94 5.20
N PRO A 222 3.88 17.00 3.92
CA PRO A 222 3.13 18.13 3.39
C PRO A 222 1.79 18.31 4.13
N PRO A 223 1.19 19.52 4.12
CA PRO A 223 -0.07 19.79 4.83
C PRO A 223 -1.25 18.94 4.35
N GLU A 224 -1.18 18.38 3.13
CA GLU A 224 -2.19 17.50 2.52
C GLU A 224 -2.11 16.04 3.06
N GLN A 225 -1.88 15.89 4.36
CA GLN A 225 -1.60 14.60 5.01
C GLN A 225 -2.74 13.59 4.84
N LEU A 226 -3.99 14.04 4.80
CA LEU A 226 -5.16 13.18 4.61
C LEU A 226 -5.19 12.55 3.21
N GLN A 227 -4.96 13.35 2.17
CA GLN A 227 -4.94 12.88 0.79
C GLN A 227 -3.73 11.98 0.55
N LEU A 228 -2.55 12.41 1.04
CA LEU A 228 -1.33 11.61 0.97
C LEU A 228 -1.53 10.28 1.68
N LEU A 229 -1.95 10.27 2.95
CA LEU A 229 -2.19 9.03 3.69
C LEU A 229 -3.22 8.15 2.97
N GLY A 230 -4.31 8.73 2.47
CA GLY A 230 -5.32 8.03 1.69
C GLY A 230 -4.73 7.25 0.51
N SER A 231 -3.75 7.82 -0.19
CA SER A 231 -3.02 7.16 -1.30
C SER A 231 -1.98 6.13 -0.85
N LEU A 232 -1.49 6.23 0.39
CA LEU A 232 -0.49 5.33 0.98
C LEU A 232 -1.12 4.15 1.73
N LEU A 233 -2.43 4.18 1.99
CA LEU A 233 -3.10 3.10 2.71
C LEU A 233 -2.95 1.77 1.95
N PRO A 234 -2.52 0.68 2.64
CA PRO A 234 -2.50 -0.63 2.04
C PRO A 234 -3.88 -1.03 1.48
N ASP A 235 -3.86 -1.64 0.30
CA ASP A 235 -5.02 -2.34 -0.24
C ASP A 235 -5.36 -3.57 0.62
N ALA A 236 -6.59 -4.07 0.46
CA ALA A 236 -6.97 -5.34 1.05
C ALA A 236 -6.13 -6.48 0.47
N GLU A 237 -5.38 -7.17 1.31
CA GLU A 237 -4.63 -8.38 0.95
C GLU A 237 -5.42 -9.61 1.42
N THR A 238 -5.53 -10.60 0.54
CA THR A 238 -6.03 -11.95 0.89
C THR A 238 -5.06 -12.97 0.33
N GLN A 239 -5.10 -14.19 0.86
CA GLN A 239 -4.24 -15.28 0.39
C GLN A 239 -4.41 -15.53 -1.12
N GLU A 240 -5.63 -15.44 -1.64
CA GLU A 240 -5.97 -15.67 -3.05
C GLU A 240 -5.45 -14.56 -3.98
N ARG A 241 -5.23 -13.36 -3.45
CA ARG A 241 -4.66 -12.23 -4.19
C ARG A 241 -3.13 -12.24 -4.20
N MET A 242 -2.50 -13.03 -3.35
CA MET A 242 -1.04 -13.10 -3.32
C MET A 242 -0.53 -13.79 -4.60
N PRO A 243 0.32 -13.11 -5.39
CA PRO A 243 0.83 -13.67 -6.61
C PRO A 243 1.60 -14.95 -6.29
N PRO A 244 1.56 -15.96 -7.17
CA PRO A 244 2.43 -17.12 -7.04
C PRO A 244 3.89 -16.66 -7.04
N TYR A 245 4.64 -17.10 -6.03
CA TYR A 245 6.08 -16.82 -5.96
C TYR A 245 6.81 -17.80 -6.89
N ARG A 246 6.94 -17.42 -8.16
CA ARG A 246 7.59 -18.22 -9.20
C ARG A 246 8.31 -17.33 -10.21
N GLU A 247 9.35 -17.88 -10.82
CA GLU A 247 9.98 -17.26 -11.98
C GLU A 247 9.05 -17.36 -13.19
N ILE A 248 9.02 -16.29 -13.99
CA ILE A 248 8.19 -16.19 -15.18
C ILE A 248 9.05 -15.96 -16.42
N THR A 249 8.53 -16.31 -17.60
CA THR A 249 9.25 -16.04 -18.85
C THR A 249 8.76 -14.71 -19.45
N PRO A 250 9.53 -14.03 -20.31
CA PRO A 250 9.05 -12.81 -20.97
C PRO A 250 7.79 -13.01 -21.83
N ILE A 251 7.52 -14.25 -22.25
CA ILE A 251 6.36 -14.63 -23.08
C ILE A 251 5.19 -15.07 -22.19
N ASP A 252 5.51 -15.67 -21.05
CA ASP A 252 4.54 -16.21 -20.11
C ASP A 252 4.40 -15.31 -18.90
N SER A 253 3.19 -14.77 -18.77
CA SER A 253 2.51 -14.49 -17.51
C SER A 253 2.52 -13.07 -16.97
N GLU A 254 1.36 -12.79 -16.39
CA GLU A 254 1.01 -11.55 -15.72
C GLU A 254 1.44 -11.56 -14.22
N GLN A 255 1.91 -12.70 -13.67
CA GLN A 255 2.17 -12.85 -12.23
C GLN A 255 3.42 -13.68 -11.89
N GLY A 256 4.34 -13.09 -11.12
CA GLY A 256 5.56 -13.71 -10.59
C GLY A 256 6.76 -12.77 -10.66
N TYR A 257 7.97 -13.30 -10.84
CA TYR A 257 9.19 -12.47 -10.94
C TYR A 257 10.10 -12.87 -12.10
N ILE A 258 10.94 -11.93 -12.54
CA ILE A 258 12.04 -12.15 -13.49
C ILE A 258 13.32 -11.59 -12.87
N SER A 259 14.42 -12.33 -13.02
CA SER A 259 15.76 -11.86 -12.64
C SER A 259 16.63 -11.72 -13.89
N ILE A 260 17.21 -10.54 -14.10
CA ILE A 260 18.00 -10.23 -15.30
C ILE A 260 19.36 -9.71 -14.87
N LEU A 261 20.42 -10.42 -15.25
CA LEU A 261 21.78 -9.90 -15.09
C LEU A 261 21.97 -8.71 -16.03
N SER A 262 22.21 -7.53 -15.46
CA SER A 262 22.43 -6.33 -16.25
C SER A 262 23.87 -6.28 -16.72
N LYS A 263 24.12 -6.48 -18.03
CA LYS A 263 25.46 -6.29 -18.61
C LYS A 263 25.88 -4.81 -18.70
N LYS A 264 24.91 -3.89 -18.77
CA LYS A 264 25.16 -2.45 -19.00
C LYS A 264 25.35 -1.65 -17.72
N ARG A 265 24.92 -2.19 -16.58
CA ARG A 265 24.98 -1.54 -15.27
C ARG A 265 25.45 -2.57 -14.27
N GLU A 266 26.33 -2.16 -13.37
CA GLU A 266 26.78 -3.00 -12.28
C GLU A 266 25.56 -3.49 -11.46
N GLY A 267 25.44 -4.82 -11.28
CA GLY A 267 24.40 -5.45 -10.49
C GLY A 267 23.36 -6.29 -11.23
N MET A 268 22.38 -6.75 -10.47
CA MET A 268 21.25 -7.57 -10.87
C MET A 268 19.98 -6.73 -10.94
N VAL A 269 19.16 -6.91 -11.97
CA VAL A 269 17.81 -6.33 -12.01
C VAL A 269 16.81 -7.41 -11.63
N VAL A 270 16.04 -7.15 -10.59
CA VAL A 270 14.92 -8.01 -10.17
C VAL A 270 13.62 -7.27 -10.46
N ARG A 271 12.73 -7.96 -11.16
CA ARG A 271 11.41 -7.43 -11.53
C ARG A 271 10.33 -8.34 -10.96
N ALA A 272 9.42 -7.75 -10.20
CA ALA A 272 8.23 -8.44 -9.69
C ALA A 272 6.98 -7.90 -10.38
N PHE A 273 6.11 -8.83 -10.78
CA PHE A 273 4.82 -8.57 -11.38
C PHE A 273 3.73 -9.08 -10.45
N GLY A 274 2.91 -8.16 -10.00
CA GLY A 274 1.82 -8.42 -9.10
C GLY A 274 0.48 -8.20 -9.78
N ASN A 275 0.20 -8.79 -10.96
CA ASN A 275 -1.15 -8.71 -11.52
C ASN A 275 -2.13 -9.20 -10.42
N ARG A 276 -3.16 -8.40 -10.10
CA ARG A 276 -4.16 -8.60 -9.02
C ARG A 276 -3.71 -8.28 -7.58
N SER A 277 -2.42 -8.03 -7.36
CA SER A 277 -1.88 -7.72 -6.03
C SER A 277 -1.56 -6.23 -5.89
N SER A 278 -1.34 -5.80 -4.65
CA SER A 278 -0.98 -4.41 -4.38
C SER A 278 0.45 -4.11 -4.84
N ILE A 279 0.77 -2.83 -5.04
CA ILE A 279 2.17 -2.42 -5.28
C ILE A 279 3.09 -2.82 -4.11
N LEU A 280 2.56 -2.88 -2.88
CA LEU A 280 3.30 -3.32 -1.71
C LEU A 280 3.72 -4.79 -1.86
N THR A 281 2.83 -5.63 -2.36
CA THR A 281 3.12 -7.04 -2.66
C THR A 281 4.22 -7.17 -3.72
N ALA A 282 4.18 -6.36 -4.79
CA ALA A 282 5.22 -6.37 -5.82
C ALA A 282 6.59 -5.91 -5.27
N GLN A 283 6.61 -4.86 -4.44
CA GLN A 283 7.83 -4.39 -3.77
C GLN A 283 8.45 -5.49 -2.91
N GLU A 284 7.65 -6.09 -2.02
CA GLU A 284 8.11 -7.15 -1.11
C GLU A 284 8.58 -8.39 -1.89
N MET A 285 7.87 -8.78 -2.97
CA MET A 285 8.26 -9.92 -3.80
C MET A 285 9.58 -9.68 -4.54
N SER A 286 9.80 -8.47 -5.10
CA SER A 286 11.08 -8.14 -5.75
C SER A 286 12.25 -8.21 -4.76
N LEU A 287 12.03 -7.72 -3.53
CA LEU A 287 13.05 -7.72 -2.49
C LEU A 287 13.35 -9.12 -1.96
N LEU A 288 12.31 -9.96 -1.76
CA LEU A 288 12.48 -11.36 -1.42
C LEU A 288 13.34 -12.08 -2.47
N ARG A 289 13.06 -11.85 -3.76
CA ARG A 289 13.86 -12.46 -4.83
C ARG A 289 15.30 -11.95 -4.85
N ALA A 290 15.54 -10.66 -4.62
CA ALA A 290 16.90 -10.15 -4.48
C ALA A 290 17.65 -10.78 -3.30
N ALA A 291 16.99 -10.99 -2.17
CA ALA A 291 17.57 -11.64 -1.00
C ALA A 291 17.91 -13.13 -1.27
N GLU A 292 17.05 -13.86 -1.97
CA GLU A 292 17.35 -15.24 -2.40
C GLU A 292 18.59 -15.32 -3.28
N LEU A 293 18.72 -14.40 -4.25
CA LEU A 293 19.87 -14.34 -5.15
C LEU A 293 21.16 -14.00 -4.40
N ALA A 294 21.11 -13.04 -3.46
CA ALA A 294 22.25 -12.73 -2.60
C ALA A 294 22.70 -13.97 -1.81
N ARG A 295 21.76 -14.68 -1.18
CA ARG A 295 22.04 -15.93 -0.44
C ARG A 295 22.62 -17.02 -1.33
N PHE A 296 22.09 -17.19 -2.54
CA PHE A 296 22.59 -18.16 -3.52
C PHE A 296 24.04 -17.86 -3.92
N GLU A 297 24.43 -16.59 -4.00
CA GLU A 297 25.81 -16.16 -4.26
C GLU A 297 26.72 -16.16 -3.01
N GLY A 298 26.22 -16.62 -1.85
CA GLY A 298 26.97 -16.60 -0.58
C GLY A 298 27.22 -15.19 -0.05
N LYS A 299 26.38 -14.22 -0.44
CA LYS A 299 26.43 -12.82 0.00
C LYS A 299 25.40 -12.60 1.09
N ARG A 300 25.76 -11.78 2.09
CA ARG A 300 24.90 -11.46 3.24
C ARG A 300 24.19 -10.13 3.10
N GLY A 301 24.77 -9.20 2.35
CA GLY A 301 24.24 -7.86 2.14
C GLY A 301 23.71 -7.65 0.73
N LEU A 302 22.65 -6.85 0.63
CA LEU A 302 22.14 -6.34 -0.64
C LEU A 302 21.90 -4.82 -0.55
N LEU A 303 22.27 -4.11 -1.61
CA LEU A 303 22.10 -2.66 -1.74
C LEU A 303 21.24 -2.37 -2.97
N ILE A 304 20.16 -1.62 -2.79
CA ILE A 304 19.34 -1.12 -3.90
C ILE A 304 20.02 0.10 -4.52
N LEU A 305 20.41 -0.01 -5.78
CA LEU A 305 20.96 1.09 -6.57
C LEU A 305 19.87 1.94 -7.19
N GLN A 306 18.82 1.30 -7.70
CA GLN A 306 17.67 1.96 -8.33
C GLN A 306 16.40 1.20 -7.98
N ARG A 307 15.31 1.94 -7.80
CA ARG A 307 13.96 1.39 -7.69
C ARG A 307 13.04 2.15 -8.64
N GLN A 308 12.16 1.42 -9.30
CA GLN A 308 11.10 1.98 -10.11
C GLN A 308 9.84 1.17 -9.89
N ASP A 309 8.85 1.81 -9.29
CA ASP A 309 7.54 1.22 -9.02
C ASP A 309 6.54 1.80 -10.00
N TYR A 310 5.74 0.92 -10.60
CA TYR A 310 4.78 1.27 -11.62
C TYR A 310 3.42 0.67 -11.27
N ILE A 311 2.39 1.50 -11.43
CA ILE A 311 1.01 1.07 -11.49
C ILE A 311 0.56 1.40 -12.91
N LYS A 312 0.48 0.39 -13.77
CA LYS A 312 0.13 0.61 -15.18
C LYS A 312 -1.38 0.67 -15.36
N PHE A 313 -1.90 1.81 -15.81
CA PHE A 313 -3.31 1.97 -16.17
C PHE A 313 -3.50 1.79 -17.67
N ASP A 314 -3.29 0.60 -18.19
CA ASP A 314 -3.55 0.33 -19.62
C ASP A 314 -4.96 -0.20 -19.80
N ALA A 315 -5.75 0.40 -20.68
CA ALA A 315 -6.91 -0.29 -21.23
C ALA A 315 -6.41 -1.38 -22.21
N PRO A 316 -6.87 -2.65 -22.13
CA PRO A 316 -8.01 -3.16 -21.36
C PRO A 316 -7.67 -3.81 -20.00
N ASN A 317 -6.44 -3.72 -19.50
CA ASN A 317 -5.98 -4.36 -18.25
C ASN A 317 -5.68 -3.34 -17.13
N PRO A 318 -6.68 -2.99 -16.31
CA PRO A 318 -6.52 -1.95 -15.29
C PRO A 318 -5.61 -2.38 -14.13
N GLN A 319 -4.35 -1.94 -14.11
CA GLN A 319 -3.37 -2.13 -13.02
C GLN A 319 -2.61 -3.45 -12.99
N ASP A 320 -1.49 -3.43 -13.70
CA ASP A 320 -0.32 -4.22 -13.35
C ASP A 320 0.52 -3.44 -12.33
N ALA A 321 0.52 -3.91 -11.09
CA ALA A 321 1.50 -3.49 -10.10
C ALA A 321 2.85 -4.14 -10.42
N ARG A 322 3.88 -3.31 -10.59
CA ARG A 322 5.23 -3.76 -10.93
C ARG A 322 6.25 -3.02 -10.09
N SER A 323 7.23 -3.77 -9.58
CA SER A 323 8.40 -3.21 -8.90
C SER A 323 9.66 -3.72 -9.58
N ASP A 324 10.47 -2.78 -10.06
CA ASP A 324 11.80 -3.02 -10.61
C ASP A 324 12.83 -2.51 -9.61
N ILE A 325 13.71 -3.39 -9.14
CA ILE A 325 14.87 -3.00 -8.34
C ILE A 325 16.15 -3.43 -9.03
N GLN A 326 17.12 -2.52 -9.07
CA GLN A 326 18.50 -2.83 -9.42
C GLN A 326 19.30 -2.96 -8.13
N VAL A 327 19.98 -4.08 -7.93
CA VAL A 327 20.68 -4.41 -6.69
C VAL A 327 22.12 -4.83 -6.94
N VAL A 328 22.98 -4.59 -5.96
CA VAL A 328 24.32 -5.19 -5.86
C VAL A 328 24.43 -5.98 -4.57
N PHE A 329 25.16 -7.09 -4.61
CA PHE A 329 25.36 -7.96 -3.46
C PHE A 329 26.75 -7.79 -2.86
N THR A 330 26.85 -7.90 -1.54
CA THR A 330 28.10 -7.73 -0.79
C THR A 330 28.21 -8.77 0.33
N SER A 331 29.43 -9.13 0.71
CA SER A 331 29.67 -10.07 1.82
C SER A 331 29.39 -9.44 3.19
N GLN A 332 29.33 -8.12 3.28
CA GLN A 332 29.16 -7.35 4.51
C GLN A 332 27.74 -6.78 4.60
N THR A 333 27.27 -6.48 5.81
CA THR A 333 25.99 -5.80 6.05
C THR A 333 26.22 -4.54 6.87
N GLY A 334 25.28 -3.58 6.77
CA GLY A 334 25.32 -2.36 7.57
C GLY A 334 26.59 -1.50 7.37
N PRO A 335 26.96 -0.68 8.37
CA PRO A 335 28.01 0.33 8.24
C PRO A 335 29.42 -0.26 8.01
N GLU A 336 29.63 -1.55 8.24
CA GLU A 336 30.90 -2.23 8.00
C GLU A 336 31.15 -2.53 6.52
N ALA A 337 30.12 -2.40 5.68
CA ALA A 337 30.24 -2.66 4.26
C ALA A 337 31.18 -1.65 3.59
N LYS A 338 32.21 -2.15 2.89
CA LYS A 338 33.15 -1.33 2.12
C LYS A 338 32.55 -0.88 0.78
N VAL A 339 31.34 -0.32 0.83
CA VAL A 339 30.63 0.24 -0.31
C VAL A 339 30.25 1.68 0.01
N ASP A 340 30.21 2.53 -1.00
CA ASP A 340 29.62 3.85 -0.83
C ASP A 340 28.17 3.70 -0.32
N LYS A 341 27.81 4.50 0.70
CA LYS A 341 26.53 4.40 1.41
C LYS A 341 26.30 3.04 2.12
N ALA A 342 27.33 2.50 2.78
CA ALA A 342 27.30 1.27 3.59
C ALA A 342 26.07 1.14 4.51
N TRP A 343 25.61 2.24 5.11
CA TRP A 343 24.42 2.28 5.96
C TRP A 343 23.14 1.79 5.28
N ARG A 344 23.09 1.75 3.94
CA ARG A 344 21.95 1.29 3.13
C ARG A 344 21.99 -0.21 2.82
N VAL A 345 23.05 -0.91 3.19
CA VAL A 345 23.20 -2.35 2.90
C VAL A 345 22.30 -3.14 3.85
N MET A 346 21.26 -3.75 3.29
CA MET A 346 20.31 -4.57 4.03
C MET A 346 20.80 -6.01 4.19
N ASP A 347 20.44 -6.64 5.30
CA ASP A 347 20.69 -8.06 5.56
C ASP A 347 19.73 -8.95 4.76
N ALA A 348 20.28 -9.74 3.84
CA ALA A 348 19.52 -10.63 2.96
C ALA A 348 18.82 -11.75 3.74
N ASP A 349 19.40 -12.25 4.83
CA ASP A 349 18.78 -13.29 5.64
C ASP A 349 17.59 -12.74 6.42
N ALA A 350 17.72 -11.53 6.97
CA ALA A 350 16.61 -10.85 7.65
C ALA A 350 15.43 -10.59 6.71
N ILE A 351 15.69 -10.18 5.46
CA ILE A 351 14.66 -10.02 4.43
C ILE A 351 14.00 -11.36 4.12
N TYR A 352 14.81 -12.39 3.84
CA TYR A 352 14.30 -13.72 3.46
C TYR A 352 13.42 -14.31 4.56
N LEU A 353 13.86 -14.27 5.82
CA LEU A 353 13.11 -14.81 6.96
C LEU A 353 11.78 -14.07 7.17
N ALA A 354 11.77 -12.75 6.97
CA ALA A 354 10.55 -11.95 7.13
C ALA A 354 9.54 -12.15 6.00
N LEU A 355 10.00 -12.31 4.75
CA LEU A 355 9.13 -12.30 3.58
C LEU A 355 8.78 -13.70 3.05
N SER A 356 9.67 -14.69 3.15
CA SER A 356 9.40 -16.02 2.59
C SER A 356 8.13 -16.71 3.11
N PRO A 357 7.68 -16.54 4.37
CA PRO A 357 6.41 -17.12 4.83
C PRO A 357 5.18 -16.54 4.11
N LEU A 358 5.27 -15.32 3.58
CA LEU A 358 4.18 -14.63 2.88
C LEU A 358 4.03 -15.09 1.43
N PHE A 359 5.12 -15.61 0.87
CA PHE A 359 5.27 -15.94 -0.54
C PHE A 359 5.68 -17.41 -0.69
N PRO A 360 4.84 -18.37 -0.25
CA PRO A 360 5.20 -19.78 -0.33
C PRO A 360 5.40 -20.17 -1.81
N PRO A 361 6.45 -20.96 -2.12
CA PRO A 361 6.66 -21.53 -3.44
C PRO A 361 5.41 -22.25 -3.91
N LYS A 362 5.15 -22.24 -5.23
CA LYS A 362 3.95 -22.85 -5.82
C LYS A 362 3.73 -24.30 -5.37
N ASP A 363 4.79 -25.07 -5.20
CA ASP A 363 4.73 -26.50 -4.87
C ASP A 363 4.38 -26.77 -3.39
N ARG A 364 4.16 -25.72 -2.59
CA ARG A 364 3.82 -25.79 -1.15
C ARG A 364 2.46 -25.16 -0.81
N ARG A 365 1.65 -24.74 -1.79
CA ARG A 365 0.33 -24.14 -1.56
C ARG A 365 -0.80 -25.16 -1.57
#